data_AF-A0A7V9N738-F1
#
_entry.id   AF-A0A7V9N738-F1
#
_cell.length_a   1.000
_cell.length_b   1.000
_cell.length_c   1.000
_cell.angle_alpha   90.00
_cell.angle_beta   90.00
_cell.angle_gamma   90.00
#
_symmetry.space_group_name_H-M   'P 1'
#
loop_
_entity.id
_entity.type
_entity.pdbx_description
1 polymer ?
#
loop_
_entity_poly.entity_id
_entity_poly.type
_entity_poly.pdbx_seq_one_letter_code
_entity_poly.pdbx_strand_id
1 'polypeptide(L)'
;MNDSYPTLEESVLVVVKAVAARRARHRADPTYAMLTVSAIAERVTGITLPPRQGREDWWLVGRVLDEIDDVDFSVWYIPESRRIGLSRRERPVLVTSKPPFDNPYYYDGLRRKWIDAATGEVVADPNVTSAPRSGQQPTANSQ
;
A
#
# COMPACT_ATOMS: atom_id res chain seq x y z
N MET A 1 22.41 -15.21 31.45
CA MET A 1 22.36 -13.86 30.86
C MET A 1 20.97 -13.30 31.10
N ASN A 2 20.82 -11.99 31.26
CA ASN A 2 19.50 -11.37 31.08
C ASN A 2 19.37 -11.12 29.57
N ASP A 3 18.53 -11.90 28.91
CA ASP A 3 18.21 -11.65 27.50
C ASP A 3 17.32 -10.39 27.46
N SER A 4 17.90 -9.26 27.07
CA SER A 4 17.22 -7.97 27.16
C SER A 4 16.22 -7.82 26.02
N TYR A 5 15.02 -8.35 26.22
CA TYR A 5 13.92 -8.24 25.28
C TYR A 5 13.43 -6.78 25.17
N PRO A 6 13.23 -6.21 23.96
CA PRO A 6 12.72 -4.85 23.80
C PRO A 6 11.31 -4.69 24.38
N THR A 7 11.11 -3.70 25.24
CA THR A 7 9.75 -3.35 25.68
C THR A 7 8.92 -2.78 24.53
N LEU A 8 7.60 -2.79 24.66
CA LEU A 8 6.71 -2.16 23.68
C LEU A 8 6.97 -0.64 23.58
N GLU A 9 7.25 0.03 24.71
CA GLU A 9 7.55 1.46 24.74
C GLU A 9 8.85 1.81 24.02
N GLU A 10 9.93 1.04 24.23
CA GLU A 10 11.16 1.17 23.47
C GLU A 10 10.93 0.93 21.98
N SER A 11 10.14 -0.08 21.63
CA SER A 11 9.80 -0.43 20.25
C SER A 11 9.08 0.73 19.55
N VAL A 12 8.07 1.34 20.21
CA VAL A 12 7.39 2.56 19.73
C VAL A 12 8.39 3.70 19.57
N LEU A 13 9.22 3.98 20.58
CA LEU A 13 10.19 5.07 20.54
C LEU A 13 11.22 4.91 19.42
N VAL A 14 11.67 3.68 19.16
CA VAL A 14 12.60 3.34 18.08
C VAL A 14 11.97 3.55 16.71
N VAL A 15 10.71 3.12 16.51
CA VAL A 15 9.97 3.36 15.26
C VAL A 15 9.72 4.86 15.04
N VAL A 16 9.35 5.61 16.07
CA VAL A 16 9.19 7.07 15.99
C VAL A 16 10.51 7.76 15.60
N LYS A 17 11.64 7.34 16.18
CA LYS A 17 12.98 7.84 15.81
C LYS A 17 13.34 7.50 14.36
N ALA A 18 13.03 6.29 13.90
CA ALA A 18 13.25 5.87 12.51
C ALA A 18 12.44 6.70 11.50
N VAL A 19 11.15 6.93 11.77
CA VAL A 19 10.28 7.82 10.98
C VAL A 19 10.83 9.25 10.97
N ALA A 20 11.19 9.80 12.14
CA ALA A 20 11.75 11.13 12.25
C ALA A 20 13.05 11.29 11.44
N ALA A 21 13.93 10.28 11.47
CA ALA A 21 15.16 10.26 10.69
C ALA A 21 14.90 10.20 9.17
N ARG A 22 13.92 9.41 8.70
CA ARG A 22 13.54 9.39 7.26
C ARG A 22 12.93 10.72 6.81
N ARG A 23 11.99 11.28 7.58
CA ARG A 23 11.42 12.62 7.33
C ARG A 23 12.50 13.72 7.32
N ALA A 24 13.52 13.62 8.18
CA ALA A 24 14.64 14.56 8.22
C ALA A 24 15.54 14.45 6.97
N ARG A 25 15.81 13.24 6.47
CA ARG A 25 16.55 13.05 5.20
C ARG A 25 15.81 13.71 4.03
N HIS A 26 14.51 13.48 3.90
CA HIS A 26 13.70 14.08 2.84
C HIS A 26 13.68 15.61 2.86
N ARG A 27 13.63 16.23 4.04
CA ARG A 27 13.73 17.70 4.18
C ARG A 27 15.12 18.26 3.83
N ALA A 28 16.16 17.43 3.90
CA ALA A 28 17.53 17.82 3.58
C ALA A 28 17.89 17.56 2.11
N ASP A 29 17.03 16.84 1.37
CA ASP A 29 17.24 16.52 -0.05
C ASP A 29 16.65 17.64 -0.95
N PRO A 30 17.46 18.32 -1.78
CA PRO A 30 16.96 19.33 -2.70
C PRO A 30 15.89 18.83 -3.68
N THR A 31 15.87 17.52 -3.99
CA THR A 31 14.87 16.87 -4.86
C THR A 31 13.45 17.07 -4.33
N TYR A 32 13.30 17.15 -3.00
CA TYR A 32 12.00 17.26 -2.32
C TYR A 32 11.73 18.65 -1.73
N ALA A 33 12.49 19.67 -2.14
CA ALA A 33 12.36 21.05 -1.62
C ALA A 33 10.96 21.69 -1.79
N MET A 34 10.14 21.17 -2.72
CA MET A 34 8.76 21.62 -2.93
C MET A 34 7.74 20.95 -1.98
N LEU A 35 8.12 19.91 -1.24
CA LEU A 35 7.24 19.25 -0.28
C LEU A 35 7.27 19.97 1.06
N THR A 36 6.08 20.31 1.59
CA THR A 36 5.96 20.88 2.93
C THR A 36 6.32 19.85 4.00
N VAL A 37 6.66 20.33 5.20
CA VAL A 37 6.89 19.48 6.38
C VAL A 37 5.71 18.54 6.65
N SER A 38 4.47 18.99 6.41
CA SER A 38 3.24 18.19 6.52
C SER A 38 3.13 17.15 5.41
N ALA A 39 3.38 17.52 4.15
CA ALA A 39 3.33 16.59 3.02
C ALA A 39 4.32 15.43 3.17
N ILE A 40 5.51 15.71 3.73
CA ILE A 40 6.51 14.68 4.10
C ILE A 40 6.03 13.86 5.31
N ALA A 41 5.34 14.47 6.27
CA ALA A 41 4.83 13.76 7.44
C ALA A 41 3.69 12.79 7.11
N GLU A 42 2.82 13.11 6.15
CA GLU A 42 1.74 12.25 5.67
C GLU A 42 2.28 11.00 4.97
N ARG A 43 3.31 11.16 4.12
CA ARG A 43 3.85 10.10 3.22
C ARG A 43 4.90 9.19 3.86
N VAL A 44 5.39 9.54 5.05
CA VAL A 44 6.40 8.73 5.77
C VAL A 44 5.81 8.30 7.10
N THR A 45 5.32 7.08 7.18
CA THR A 45 4.58 6.53 8.32
C THR A 45 5.35 5.40 9.00
N GLY A 46 5.03 5.12 10.26
CA GLY A 46 5.67 4.07 11.04
C GLY A 46 4.63 3.11 11.63
N ILE A 47 4.93 1.81 11.59
CA ILE A 47 4.11 0.77 12.20
C ILE A 47 4.97 0.01 13.21
N THR A 48 4.66 0.13 14.50
CA THR A 48 5.26 -0.70 15.54
C THR A 48 4.71 -2.13 15.42
N LEU A 49 5.59 -3.11 15.58
CA LEU A 49 5.25 -4.53 15.57
C LEU A 49 5.62 -5.15 16.93
N PRO A 50 4.98 -6.26 17.34
CA PRO A 50 5.50 -7.08 18.43
C PRO A 50 6.96 -7.45 18.11
N PRO A 51 7.92 -7.23 19.03
CA PRO A 51 9.32 -7.54 18.81
C PRO A 51 9.53 -8.99 18.38
N ARG A 52 10.35 -9.18 17.33
CA ARG A 52 10.75 -10.52 16.86
C ARG A 52 12.25 -10.60 16.76
N GLN A 53 12.84 -11.64 17.34
CA GLN A 53 14.28 -11.85 17.28
C GLN A 53 14.72 -12.10 15.82
N GLY A 54 15.78 -11.42 15.41
CA GLY A 54 16.45 -11.56 14.13
C GLY A 54 17.77 -12.32 14.27
N ARG A 55 18.81 -11.83 13.60
CA ARG A 55 20.20 -12.32 13.72
C ARG A 55 20.98 -11.38 14.63
N GLU A 56 22.01 -11.90 15.30
CA GLU A 56 23.04 -11.08 15.98
C GLU A 56 22.43 -10.01 16.91
N ASP A 57 21.57 -10.45 17.82
CA ASP A 57 20.88 -9.64 18.84
C ASP A 57 19.95 -8.52 18.32
N TRP A 58 19.78 -8.40 17.00
CA TRP A 58 18.82 -7.47 16.39
C TRP A 58 17.39 -7.96 16.56
N TRP A 59 16.53 -7.10 17.08
CA TRP A 59 15.08 -7.29 17.17
C TRP A 59 14.37 -6.49 16.08
N LEU A 60 13.51 -7.14 15.30
CA LEU A 60 12.55 -6.46 14.42
C LEU A 60 11.43 -5.88 15.29
N VAL A 61 11.40 -4.55 15.41
CA VAL A 61 10.45 -3.81 16.29
C VAL A 61 9.39 -3.03 15.52
N GLY A 62 9.53 -2.91 14.19
CA GLY A 62 8.55 -2.21 13.38
C GLY A 62 8.92 -2.06 11.91
N ARG A 63 8.20 -1.19 11.23
CA ARG A 63 8.42 -0.78 9.85
C ARG A 63 8.29 0.72 9.68
N VAL A 64 8.96 1.26 8.67
CA VAL A 64 8.67 2.59 8.10
C VAL A 64 8.19 2.38 6.68
N LEU A 65 7.05 2.96 6.33
CA LEU A 65 6.60 3.05 4.94
C LEU A 65 6.94 4.45 4.45
N ASP A 66 7.55 4.52 3.26
CA ASP A 66 8.07 5.73 2.68
C ASP A 66 7.51 5.89 1.27
N GLU A 67 6.36 6.54 1.16
CA GLU A 67 5.63 6.74 -0.10
C GLU A 67 6.29 7.77 -1.02
N ILE A 68 7.34 8.46 -0.56
CA ILE A 68 8.12 9.41 -1.37
C ILE A 68 9.11 8.64 -2.27
N ASP A 69 9.84 7.67 -1.70
CA ASP A 69 10.77 6.82 -2.45
C ASP A 69 10.11 5.53 -2.99
N ASP A 70 8.85 5.29 -2.64
CA ASP A 70 8.12 4.03 -2.76
C ASP A 70 8.86 2.83 -2.11
N VAL A 71 9.25 2.99 -0.84
CA VAL A 71 10.07 2.01 -0.11
C VAL A 71 9.51 1.65 1.26
N ASP A 72 9.45 0.36 1.54
CA ASP A 72 9.26 -0.19 2.88
C ASP A 72 10.63 -0.44 3.54
N PHE A 73 10.79 -0.04 4.80
CA PHE A 73 11.94 -0.39 5.63
C PHE A 73 11.51 -1.25 6.83
N SER A 74 12.30 -2.28 7.15
CA SER A 74 12.24 -2.94 8.47
C SER A 74 13.04 -2.11 9.48
N VAL A 75 12.50 -1.91 10.68
CA VAL A 75 13.16 -1.22 11.81
C VAL A 75 13.71 -2.25 12.78
N TRP A 76 15.02 -2.21 12.98
CA TRP A 76 15.76 -3.12 13.85
C TRP A 76 16.30 -2.41 15.09
N TYR A 77 16.36 -3.10 16.23
CA TYR A 77 16.83 -2.55 17.50
C TYR A 77 17.72 -3.55 18.26
N ILE A 78 18.79 -3.07 18.88
CA ILE A 78 19.55 -3.81 19.92
C ILE A 78 19.39 -3.03 21.23
N PRO A 79 18.66 -3.54 22.24
CA PRO A 79 18.39 -2.82 23.49
C PRO A 79 19.65 -2.42 24.28
N GLU A 80 20.61 -3.34 24.42
CA GLU A 80 21.82 -3.18 25.23
C GLU A 80 22.71 -2.02 24.74
N SER A 81 22.83 -1.91 23.41
CA SER A 81 23.60 -0.85 22.75
C SER A 81 22.75 0.33 22.26
N ARG A 82 21.42 0.25 22.45
CA ARG A 82 20.40 1.19 21.95
C ARG A 82 20.52 1.52 20.45
N ARG A 83 21.07 0.60 19.66
CA ARG A 83 21.33 0.81 18.22
C ARG A 83 20.05 0.61 17.42
N ILE A 84 19.79 1.52 16.48
CA ILE A 84 18.65 1.47 15.56
C ILE A 84 19.18 1.20 14.14
N GLY A 85 18.65 0.16 13.49
CA GLY A 85 18.97 -0.22 12.12
C GLY A 85 17.76 -0.06 11.20
N LEU A 86 18.02 0.26 9.93
CA LEU A 86 17.01 0.26 8.86
C LEU A 86 17.51 -0.61 7.71
N SER A 87 16.71 -1.59 7.30
CA SER A 87 16.97 -2.36 6.08
C SER A 87 15.81 -2.17 5.10
N ARG A 88 16.13 -1.78 3.86
CA ARG A 88 15.15 -1.75 2.76
C ARG A 88 14.54 -3.15 2.58
N ARG A 89 13.23 -3.21 2.41
CA ARG A 89 12.53 -4.41 1.95
C ARG A 89 12.31 -4.28 0.46
N GLU A 90 12.52 -5.37 -0.26
CA GLU A 90 11.91 -5.51 -1.58
C GLU A 90 10.40 -5.64 -1.37
N ARG A 91 9.61 -4.76 -2.01
CA ARG A 91 8.17 -4.94 -2.07
C ARG A 91 7.93 -6.17 -2.94
N PRO A 92 7.19 -7.20 -2.48
CA PRO A 92 6.84 -8.31 -3.35
C PRO A 92 6.08 -7.74 -4.55
N VAL A 93 6.55 -8.03 -5.76
CA VAL A 93 5.85 -7.63 -6.98
C VAL A 93 4.43 -8.17 -6.88
N LEU A 94 3.46 -7.26 -6.92
CA LEU A 94 2.06 -7.63 -7.07
C LEU A 94 1.90 -8.22 -8.46
N VAL A 95 2.14 -9.53 -8.55
CA VAL A 95 1.70 -10.34 -9.67
C VAL A 95 0.18 -10.31 -9.60
N THR A 96 -0.43 -9.37 -10.33
CA THR A 96 -1.83 -9.47 -10.71
C THR A 96 -1.95 -10.77 -11.48
N SER A 97 -2.49 -11.79 -10.80
CA SER A 97 -2.76 -13.08 -11.39
C SER A 97 -3.56 -12.85 -12.68
N LYS A 98 -3.05 -13.30 -13.83
CA LYS A 98 -3.79 -13.27 -15.10
C LYS A 98 -5.19 -13.81 -14.80
N PRO A 99 -6.27 -13.09 -15.17
CA PRO A 99 -7.63 -13.51 -14.83
C PRO A 99 -7.84 -14.98 -15.28
N PRO A 100 -8.50 -15.82 -14.47
CA PRO A 100 -8.44 -17.28 -14.58
C PRO A 100 -9.16 -17.89 -15.80
N PHE A 101 -9.59 -17.05 -16.75
CA PHE A 101 -10.30 -17.45 -17.95
C PHE A 101 -9.76 -16.64 -19.14
N ASP A 102 -9.63 -17.27 -20.32
CA ASP A 102 -9.35 -16.57 -21.59
C ASP A 102 -10.58 -15.80 -22.13
N ASN A 103 -11.48 -15.38 -21.24
CA ASN A 103 -12.59 -14.49 -21.54
C ASN A 103 -12.07 -13.04 -21.45
N PRO A 104 -12.23 -12.20 -22.49
CA PRO A 104 -11.82 -10.80 -22.43
C PRO A 104 -12.57 -9.97 -21.37
N TYR A 105 -13.60 -10.52 -20.71
CA TYR A 105 -14.35 -9.85 -19.65
C TYR A 105 -14.35 -10.63 -18.34
N TYR A 106 -14.21 -9.93 -17.21
CA TYR A 106 -14.42 -10.49 -15.87
C TYR A 106 -15.41 -9.64 -15.06
N TYR A 107 -16.11 -10.26 -14.12
CA TYR A 107 -17.05 -9.57 -13.25
C TYR A 107 -16.36 -9.14 -11.95
N ASP A 108 -16.27 -7.83 -11.71
CA ASP A 108 -15.86 -7.26 -10.43
C ASP A 108 -17.04 -7.35 -9.45
N GLY A 109 -17.03 -8.41 -8.63
CA GLY A 109 -18.05 -8.66 -7.61
C GLY A 109 -18.10 -7.61 -6.48
N LEU A 110 -17.04 -6.83 -6.28
CA LEU A 110 -17.02 -5.73 -5.30
C LEU A 110 -17.77 -4.51 -5.84
N ARG A 111 -17.58 -4.19 -7.13
CA ARG A 111 -18.21 -3.04 -7.79
C ARG A 111 -19.52 -3.36 -8.52
N ARG A 112 -19.88 -4.65 -8.60
CA ARG A 112 -21.04 -5.19 -9.35
C ARG A 112 -21.04 -4.76 -10.82
N LYS A 113 -19.88 -4.86 -11.47
CA LYS A 113 -19.65 -4.38 -12.85
C LYS A 113 -18.85 -5.40 -13.64
N TRP A 114 -19.13 -5.50 -14.94
CA TRP A 114 -18.28 -6.21 -15.87
C TRP A 114 -17.13 -5.30 -16.30
N ILE A 115 -15.93 -5.86 -16.37
CA ILE A 115 -14.68 -5.17 -16.66
C ILE A 115 -13.99 -5.88 -17.83
N ASP A 116 -13.54 -5.11 -18.81
CA ASP A 116 -12.65 -5.60 -19.86
C ASP A 116 -11.26 -5.89 -19.27
N ALA A 117 -10.78 -7.11 -19.47
CA ALA A 117 -9.55 -7.63 -18.88
C ALA A 117 -8.28 -7.05 -19.54
N ALA A 118 -8.38 -6.48 -20.73
CA ALA A 118 -7.26 -5.87 -21.45
C ALA A 118 -7.15 -4.37 -21.21
N THR A 119 -8.28 -3.66 -21.04
CA THR A 119 -8.31 -2.19 -20.87
C THR A 119 -8.62 -1.73 -19.44
N GLY A 120 -9.28 -2.56 -18.63
CA GLY A 120 -9.79 -2.20 -17.30
C GLY A 120 -11.06 -1.34 -17.32
N GLU A 121 -11.67 -1.13 -18.49
CA GLU A 121 -12.88 -0.31 -18.62
C GLU A 121 -14.15 -1.08 -18.20
N VAL A 122 -15.18 -0.33 -17.76
CA VAL A 122 -16.49 -0.90 -17.40
C VAL A 122 -17.30 -1.15 -18.68
N VAL A 123 -17.69 -2.40 -18.89
CA VAL A 123 -18.49 -2.83 -20.04
C VAL A 123 -19.90 -3.24 -19.62
N ALA A 124 -20.81 -3.34 -20.60
CA ALA A 124 -22.11 -3.96 -20.41
C ALA A 124 -21.97 -5.48 -20.18
N ASP A 125 -22.99 -6.11 -19.59
CA ASP A 125 -22.96 -7.56 -19.36
C ASP A 125 -22.89 -8.34 -20.69
N PRO A 126 -21.82 -9.10 -20.95
CA PRO A 126 -21.63 -9.80 -22.22
C PRO A 126 -22.62 -10.94 -22.45
N ASN A 127 -23.38 -11.36 -21.43
CA ASN A 127 -24.40 -12.40 -21.53
C ASN A 127 -25.80 -11.84 -21.89
N VAL A 128 -25.97 -10.51 -21.90
CA VAL A 128 -27.24 -9.88 -22.27
C VAL A 128 -27.27 -9.67 -23.78
N THR A 129 -27.58 -10.74 -24.52
CA THR A 129 -27.90 -10.66 -25.95
C THR A 129 -29.03 -9.65 -26.18
N SER A 130 -28.76 -8.62 -26.98
CA SER A 130 -29.70 -7.54 -27.28
C SER A 130 -31.03 -8.07 -27.81
N ALA A 131 -32.10 -7.95 -27.02
CA ALA A 131 -33.45 -8.15 -27.54
C ALA A 131 -33.73 -7.11 -28.65
N PRO A 132 -34.36 -7.51 -29.78
CA PRO A 132 -34.48 -6.63 -30.94
C PRO A 132 -35.40 -5.43 -30.65
N ARG A 133 -35.00 -4.25 -31.14
CA ARG A 133 -35.87 -3.07 -31.19
C ARG A 133 -37.01 -3.28 -32.19
N SER A 134 -38.17 -3.73 -31.72
CA SER A 134 -39.44 -3.55 -32.44
C SER A 134 -39.94 -2.12 -32.21
N GLY A 135 -39.69 -1.24 -33.19
CA GLY A 135 -40.25 0.11 -33.20
C GLY A 135 -41.66 0.14 -33.78
N GLN A 136 -42.59 0.81 -33.11
CA GLN A 136 -43.82 1.32 -33.72
C GLN A 136 -44.42 2.50 -32.91
N GLN A 137 -44.15 3.72 -33.39
CA GLN A 137 -45.16 4.80 -33.48
C GLN A 137 -45.96 4.58 -34.79
N PRO A 138 -47.14 5.19 -35.06
CA PRO A 138 -47.77 6.41 -34.48
C PRO A 138 -49.07 6.06 -33.70
N THR A 139 -50.04 6.92 -33.34
CA THR A 139 -50.46 8.28 -33.76
C THR A 139 -50.86 9.20 -32.59
N ALA A 140 -51.20 10.46 -32.92
CA ALA A 140 -51.82 11.42 -32.01
C ALA A 140 -53.33 11.19 -31.83
N ASN A 141 -53.90 11.68 -30.73
CA ASN A 141 -54.95 12.72 -30.78
C ASN A 141 -55.20 13.37 -29.41
N SER A 142 -55.65 14.62 -29.44
CA SER A 142 -55.95 15.46 -28.26
C SER A 142 -57.33 15.17 -27.67
N GLN A 143 -57.46 15.31 -26.34
CA GLN A 143 -58.32 16.31 -25.69
C GLN A 143 -57.96 16.44 -24.20
#